data_AF-A0A507CJ61-F1
#
_entry.id   AF-A0A507CJ61-F1
#
_cell.length_a   1.000
_cell.length_b   1.000
_cell.length_c   1.000
_cell.angle_alpha   90.00
_cell.angle_beta   90.00
_cell.angle_gamma   90.00
#
_symmetry.space_group_name_H-M   'P 1'
#
loop_
_entity.id
_entity.type
_entity.pdbx_description
1 polymer ?
#
loop_
_entity_poly.entity_id
_entity_poly.type
_entity_poly.pdbx_seq_one_letter_code
_entity_poly.pdbx_strand_id
1 'polypeptide(L)'
;LPKMPEISPKDISAFTPAEVNVDAIKYKDKVREKARLARLASKAQPRPPTSGRHAPPVTKPWSLQTARKETRILRREKKVKKREAIARAAVNGGGKGKKRVVDADEWKELQDEVRLIKKIKKGLVTEESDGEAEGHGG
;
A
#
# COMPACT_ATOMS: atom_id res chain seq x y z
N LEU A 1 33.23 27.81 36.04
CA LEU A 1 32.17 26.95 36.61
C LEU A 1 32.84 25.86 37.44
N PRO A 2 32.28 25.50 38.61
CA PRO A 2 32.77 24.35 39.38
C PRO A 2 32.62 23.06 38.57
N LYS A 3 33.60 22.15 38.65
CA LYS A 3 33.55 20.85 38.00
C LYS A 3 32.46 20.00 38.67
N MET A 4 31.54 19.45 37.86
CA MET A 4 30.47 18.60 38.38
C MET A 4 31.04 17.28 38.91
N PRO A 5 30.65 16.85 40.13
CA PRO A 5 31.13 15.61 40.73
C PRO A 5 30.68 14.35 39.96
N GLU A 6 29.61 14.44 39.19
CA GLU A 6 29.10 13.35 38.33
C GLU A 6 30.00 13.04 37.13
N ILE A 7 30.80 14.01 36.70
CA ILE A 7 31.70 13.90 35.54
C ILE A 7 33.09 13.39 35.97
N SER A 8 33.39 13.43 37.28
CA SER A 8 34.66 12.92 37.79
C SER A 8 34.71 11.40 37.62
N PRO A 9 35.78 10.84 37.02
CA PRO A 9 35.92 9.39 36.92
C PRO A 9 35.95 8.81 38.33
N LYS A 10 34.99 7.95 38.64
CA LYS A 10 34.98 7.17 39.88
C LYS A 10 35.78 5.89 39.64
N ASP A 11 36.48 5.43 40.66
CA ASP A 11 37.13 4.12 40.60
C ASP A 11 36.04 3.02 40.56
N ILE A 12 36.15 2.15 39.55
CA ILE A 12 35.19 1.07 39.25
C ILE A 12 35.86 -0.30 39.51
N SER A 13 37.08 -0.32 40.08
CA SER A 13 37.86 -1.54 40.34
C SER A 13 37.12 -2.58 41.20
N ALA A 14 36.28 -2.14 42.14
CA ALA A 14 35.48 -3.01 43.01
C ALA A 14 34.11 -3.40 42.42
N PHE A 15 33.77 -2.94 41.22
CA PHE A 15 32.47 -3.24 40.61
C PHE A 15 32.47 -4.65 40.04
N THR A 16 31.56 -5.48 40.54
CA THR A 16 31.27 -6.79 39.97
C THR A 16 30.00 -6.68 39.11
N PRO A 17 30.10 -6.87 37.78
CA PRO A 17 28.92 -6.83 36.93
C PRO A 17 28.01 -8.02 37.25
N ALA A 18 26.76 -7.76 37.59
CA ALA A 18 25.76 -8.80 37.72
C ALA A 18 25.29 -9.26 36.34
N GLU A 19 25.28 -10.57 36.10
CA GLU A 19 24.73 -11.16 34.88
C GLU A 19 23.20 -11.20 35.00
N VAL A 20 22.53 -10.19 34.45
CA VAL A 20 21.07 -10.10 34.47
C VAL A 20 20.49 -10.40 33.09
N ASN A 21 19.66 -11.44 33.01
CA ASN A 21 18.91 -11.74 31.80
C ASN A 21 17.70 -10.79 31.67
N VAL A 22 17.92 -9.68 30.96
CA VAL A 22 16.87 -8.68 30.70
C VAL A 22 15.72 -9.26 29.85
N ASP A 23 16.01 -10.24 28.98
CA ASP A 23 15.00 -10.87 28.11
C ASP A 23 14.05 -11.81 28.87
N ALA A 24 14.35 -12.17 30.12
CA ALA A 24 13.44 -12.92 30.99
C ALA A 24 12.32 -12.04 31.57
N ILE A 25 12.49 -10.71 31.56
CA ILE A 25 11.56 -9.77 32.18
C ILE A 25 10.37 -9.53 31.24
N LYS A 26 9.17 -9.92 31.67
CA LYS A 26 7.92 -9.81 30.89
C LYS A 26 7.32 -8.41 31.00
N TYR A 27 6.72 -7.92 29.93
CA TYR A 27 5.90 -6.71 29.98
C TYR A 27 4.54 -6.96 30.64
N LYS A 28 4.05 -5.97 31.40
CA LYS A 28 2.68 -5.96 31.94
C LYS A 28 1.62 -5.90 30.81
N ASP A 29 1.92 -5.17 29.75
CA ASP A 29 1.05 -5.06 28.56
C ASP A 29 1.25 -6.26 27.63
N LYS A 30 0.14 -6.98 27.38
CA LYS A 30 0.10 -8.18 26.52
C LYS A 30 0.42 -7.87 25.06
N VAL A 31 0.03 -6.70 24.54
CA VAL A 31 0.32 -6.31 23.15
C VAL A 31 1.82 -6.09 22.99
N ARG A 32 2.42 -5.40 23.97
CA ARG A 32 3.86 -5.15 24.01
C ARG A 32 4.66 -6.44 24.18
N GLU A 33 4.19 -7.36 25.02
CA GLU A 33 4.83 -8.67 25.20
C GLU A 33 4.79 -9.52 23.93
N LYS A 34 3.65 -9.53 23.22
CA LYS A 34 3.54 -10.22 21.93
C LYS A 34 4.55 -9.66 20.90
N ALA A 35 4.69 -8.33 20.84
CA ALA A 35 5.68 -7.69 19.97
C ALA A 35 7.12 -8.01 20.40
N ARG A 36 7.40 -8.06 21.71
CA ARG A 36 8.71 -8.43 22.27
C ARG A 36 9.10 -9.85 21.85
N LEU A 37 8.20 -10.82 22.03
CA LEU A 37 8.44 -12.21 21.67
C LEU A 37 8.71 -12.38 20.17
N ALA A 38 7.94 -11.70 19.31
CA ALA A 38 8.17 -11.71 17.86
C ALA A 38 9.56 -11.16 17.49
N ARG A 39 9.99 -10.06 18.14
CA ARG A 39 11.33 -9.47 17.93
C ARG A 39 12.42 -10.43 18.41
N LEU A 40 12.25 -11.07 19.57
CA LEU A 40 13.22 -12.02 20.12
C LEU A 40 13.40 -13.22 19.17
N ALA A 41 12.29 -13.79 18.67
CA ALA A 41 12.31 -14.86 17.68
C ALA A 41 13.06 -14.45 16.39
N SER A 42 12.82 -13.23 15.88
CA SER A 42 13.53 -12.72 14.70
C SER A 42 15.02 -12.45 14.91
N LYS A 43 15.47 -12.33 16.16
CA LYS A 43 16.90 -12.12 16.50
C LYS A 43 17.63 -13.46 16.64
N ALA A 44 16.93 -14.51 17.08
CA ALA A 44 17.47 -15.86 17.19
C ALA A 44 17.75 -16.50 15.81
N GLN A 45 17.02 -16.10 14.77
CA GLN A 45 17.28 -16.56 13.41
C GLN A 45 18.49 -15.81 12.81
N PRO A 46 19.42 -16.52 12.12
CA PRO A 46 20.50 -15.87 11.40
C PRO A 46 19.87 -14.92 10.37
N ARG A 47 20.09 -13.62 10.54
CA ARG A 47 19.60 -12.65 9.57
C ARG A 47 20.38 -12.86 8.28
N PRO A 48 19.73 -12.91 7.11
CA PRO A 48 20.45 -12.77 5.86
C PRO A 48 21.27 -11.47 5.94
N PRO A 49 22.47 -11.40 5.34
CA PRO A 49 23.27 -10.19 5.37
C PRO A 49 22.39 -9.04 4.94
N THR A 50 22.09 -8.13 5.88
CA THR A 50 21.22 -7.00 5.59
C THR A 50 21.93 -6.23 4.49
N SER A 51 21.32 -6.14 3.31
CA SER A 51 21.87 -5.44 2.16
C SER A 51 22.04 -3.96 2.51
N GLY A 52 23.17 -3.61 3.11
CA GLY A 52 23.58 -2.25 3.43
C GLY A 52 22.69 -1.56 4.46
N ARG A 53 23.31 -0.68 5.25
CA ARG A 53 22.57 0.46 5.80
C ARG A 53 21.99 1.18 4.58
N HIS A 54 20.66 1.24 4.45
CA HIS A 54 20.05 2.01 3.38
C HIS A 54 20.64 3.42 3.45
N ALA A 55 21.35 3.84 2.40
CA ALA A 55 21.82 5.21 2.30
C ALA A 55 20.63 6.13 2.59
N PRO A 56 20.84 7.24 3.32
CA PRO A 56 19.76 8.18 3.56
C PRO A 56 19.16 8.57 2.20
N PRO A 57 17.82 8.60 2.07
CA PRO A 57 17.20 8.93 0.81
C PRO A 57 17.69 10.30 0.36
N VAL A 58 18.09 10.40 -0.91
CA VAL A 58 18.48 11.68 -1.52
C VAL A 58 17.37 12.71 -1.28
N THR A 59 17.77 13.87 -0.75
CA THR A 59 16.85 14.98 -0.47
C THR A 59 16.20 15.42 -1.78
N LYS A 60 14.86 15.54 -1.77
CA LYS A 60 14.09 16.02 -2.91
C LYS A 60 13.72 17.48 -2.70
N PRO A 61 13.61 18.29 -3.78
CA PRO A 61 13.14 19.66 -3.66
C PRO A 61 11.71 19.72 -3.10
N TRP A 62 11.41 20.79 -2.36
CA TRP A 62 10.15 20.99 -1.63
C TRP A 62 8.90 20.93 -2.53
N SER A 63 9.02 21.37 -3.79
CA SER A 63 7.95 21.30 -4.80
C SER A 63 7.47 19.87 -5.09
N LEU A 64 8.35 18.88 -5.00
CA LEU A 64 7.95 17.48 -5.15
C LEU A 64 7.21 16.96 -3.91
N GLN A 65 7.45 17.55 -2.74
CA GLN A 65 6.75 17.20 -1.52
C GLN A 65 5.32 17.76 -1.49
N THR A 66 5.11 18.99 -1.98
CA THR A 66 3.76 19.58 -2.10
C THR A 66 2.91 18.77 -3.09
N ALA A 67 3.44 18.48 -4.29
CA ALA A 67 2.76 17.64 -5.28
C ALA A 67 2.43 16.23 -4.75
N ARG A 68 3.34 15.62 -3.98
CA ARG A 68 3.08 14.33 -3.31
C ARG A 68 1.98 14.42 -2.24
N LYS A 69 1.90 15.54 -1.53
CA LYS A 69 0.86 15.78 -0.52
C LYS A 69 -0.51 15.93 -1.19
N GLU A 70 -0.59 16.73 -2.24
CA GLU A 70 -1.81 16.94 -3.02
C GLU A 70 -2.33 15.64 -3.63
N THR A 71 -1.47 14.88 -4.32
CA THR A 71 -1.84 13.57 -4.87
C THR A 71 -2.30 12.58 -3.80
N ARG A 72 -1.71 12.63 -2.59
CA ARG A 72 -2.15 11.82 -1.44
C ARG A 72 -3.54 12.23 -0.95
N ILE A 73 -3.84 13.53 -0.91
CA ILE A 73 -5.15 14.06 -0.52
C ILE A 73 -6.21 13.63 -1.54
N LEU A 74 -5.98 13.88 -2.83
CA LEU A 74 -6.87 13.48 -3.92
C LEU A 74 -7.15 11.97 -3.89
N ARG A 75 -6.13 11.15 -3.63
CA ARG A 75 -6.31 9.69 -3.52
C ARG A 75 -7.17 9.30 -2.31
N ARG A 76 -7.05 10.02 -1.18
CA ARG A 76 -7.89 9.79 0.00
C ARG A 76 -9.33 10.19 -0.26
N GLU A 77 -9.57 11.34 -0.85
CA GLU A 77 -10.90 11.82 -1.22
C GLU A 77 -11.60 10.86 -2.17
N LYS A 78 -10.91 10.40 -3.23
CA LYS A 78 -11.44 9.37 -4.14
C LYS A 78 -11.82 8.08 -3.41
N LYS A 79 -11.02 7.65 -2.43
CA LYS A 79 -11.33 6.46 -1.61
C LYS A 79 -12.54 6.67 -0.71
N VAL A 80 -12.67 7.85 -0.10
CA VAL A 80 -13.82 8.20 0.75
C VAL A 80 -15.09 8.25 -0.10
N LYS A 81 -15.09 9.01 -1.20
CA LYS A 81 -16.23 9.08 -2.14
C LYS A 81 -16.65 7.70 -2.65
N LYS A 82 -15.68 6.83 -2.99
CA LYS A 82 -15.98 5.44 -3.39
C LYS A 82 -16.64 4.64 -2.26
N ARG A 83 -16.15 4.77 -1.02
CA ARG A 83 -16.74 4.09 0.14
C ARG A 83 -18.14 4.59 0.43
N GLU A 84 -18.36 5.91 0.36
CA GLU A 84 -19.67 6.53 0.53
C GLU A 84 -20.64 6.12 -0.56
N ALA A 85 -20.22 6.10 -1.82
CA ALA A 85 -21.06 5.62 -2.93
C ALA A 85 -21.46 4.15 -2.75
N ILE A 86 -20.53 3.29 -2.34
CA ILE A 86 -20.81 1.87 -2.04
C ILE A 86 -21.76 1.76 -0.84
N ALA A 87 -21.57 2.55 0.21
CA ALA A 87 -22.44 2.54 1.38
C ALA A 87 -23.86 3.03 1.02
N ARG A 88 -23.99 4.12 0.26
CA ARG A 88 -25.28 4.63 -0.25
C ARG A 88 -25.98 3.61 -1.15
N ALA A 89 -25.24 2.97 -2.06
CA ALA A 89 -25.78 1.92 -2.91
C ALA A 89 -26.28 0.73 -2.07
N ALA A 90 -25.52 0.31 -1.06
CA ALA A 90 -25.92 -0.77 -0.16
C ALA A 90 -27.18 -0.44 0.67
N VAL A 91 -27.35 0.81 1.09
CA VAL A 91 -28.55 1.27 1.82
C VAL A 91 -29.79 1.34 0.90
N ASN A 92 -29.62 1.77 -0.35
CA ASN A 92 -30.70 1.86 -1.35
C ASN A 92 -31.03 0.50 -2.02
N GLY A 93 -30.72 -0.63 -1.38
CA GLY A 93 -30.98 -1.97 -1.92
C GLY A 93 -30.02 -2.46 -3.02
N GLY A 94 -29.12 -1.60 -3.49
CA GLY A 94 -28.01 -1.95 -4.39
C GLY A 94 -26.82 -2.53 -3.62
N GLY A 95 -27.06 -3.55 -2.79
CA GLY A 95 -25.98 -4.30 -2.14
C GLY A 95 -25.08 -4.94 -3.20
N LYS A 96 -23.76 -4.76 -3.07
CA LYS A 96 -22.65 -5.33 -3.88
C LYS A 96 -23.17 -5.98 -5.16
N GLY A 97 -23.26 -5.20 -6.24
CA GLY A 97 -23.80 -5.63 -7.51
C GLY A 97 -23.47 -7.10 -7.78
N LYS A 98 -24.51 -7.93 -7.91
CA LYS A 98 -24.38 -9.24 -8.54
C LYS A 98 -23.41 -9.05 -9.69
N LYS A 99 -22.31 -9.82 -9.73
CA LYS A 99 -21.56 -9.93 -10.98
C LYS A 99 -22.61 -10.32 -12.01
N ARG A 100 -22.96 -9.38 -12.89
CA ARG A 100 -23.83 -9.69 -14.02
C ARG A 100 -23.06 -10.77 -14.76
N VAL A 101 -23.65 -11.96 -14.86
CA VAL A 101 -23.08 -13.01 -15.70
C VAL A 101 -23.20 -12.45 -17.10
N VAL A 102 -22.05 -12.07 -17.67
CA VAL A 102 -21.95 -11.60 -19.04
C VAL A 102 -21.96 -12.86 -19.88
N ASP A 103 -22.96 -13.01 -20.74
CA ASP A 103 -23.08 -14.18 -21.59
C ASP A 103 -21.96 -14.18 -22.66
N ALA A 104 -21.70 -15.34 -23.27
CA ALA A 104 -20.61 -15.49 -24.24
C ALA A 104 -20.76 -14.54 -25.44
N ASP A 105 -22.00 -14.24 -25.84
CA ASP A 105 -22.33 -13.34 -26.93
C ASP A 105 -22.04 -11.87 -26.58
N GLU A 106 -22.44 -11.42 -25.38
CA GLU A 106 -22.12 -10.08 -24.85
C GLU A 106 -20.61 -9.91 -24.70
N TRP A 107 -19.88 -10.97 -24.35
CA TRP A 107 -18.41 -10.94 -24.32
C TRP A 107 -17.77 -10.79 -25.70
N LYS A 108 -18.34 -11.44 -26.72
CA LYS A 108 -17.85 -11.36 -28.10
C LYS A 108 -18.07 -9.97 -28.68
N GLU A 109 -19.24 -9.38 -28.47
CA GLU A 109 -19.57 -8.02 -28.89
C GLU A 109 -18.58 -6.99 -28.32
N LEU A 110 -18.31 -7.06 -27.01
CA LEU A 110 -17.31 -6.20 -26.36
C LEU A 110 -15.91 -6.37 -26.93
N GLN A 111 -15.51 -7.57 -27.37
CA GLN A 111 -14.21 -7.79 -28.01
C GLN A 111 -14.14 -7.12 -29.39
N ASP A 112 -15.23 -7.16 -30.15
CA ASP A 112 -15.31 -6.56 -31.47
C ASP A 112 -15.33 -5.03 -31.39
N GLU A 113 -16.04 -4.44 -30.42
CA GLU A 113 -15.97 -3.02 -30.11
C GLU A 113 -14.54 -2.57 -29.74
N VAL A 114 -13.85 -3.34 -28.88
CA VAL A 114 -12.45 -3.04 -28.50
C VAL A 114 -11.51 -3.12 -29.69
N ARG A 115 -11.74 -4.05 -30.62
CA ARG A 115 -10.98 -4.13 -31.89
C ARG A 115 -11.25 -2.91 -32.76
N LEU A 116 -12.50 -2.49 -32.90
CA LEU A 116 -12.89 -1.30 -33.65
C LEU A 116 -12.24 -0.04 -33.09
N ILE A 117 -12.33 0.20 -31.77
CA ILE A 117 -11.68 1.34 -31.10
C ILE A 117 -10.16 1.32 -31.32
N LYS A 118 -9.54 0.14 -31.28
CA LYS A 118 -8.09 0.00 -31.57
C LYS A 118 -7.76 0.31 -33.03
N LYS A 119 -8.62 -0.06 -33.98
CA LYS A 119 -8.45 0.28 -35.40
C LYS A 119 -8.60 1.79 -35.62
N ILE A 120 -9.64 2.41 -35.05
CA ILE A 120 -9.87 3.87 -35.10
C ILE A 120 -8.68 4.61 -34.48
N LYS A 121 -8.21 4.20 -33.30
CA LYS A 121 -7.05 4.81 -32.64
C LYS A 121 -5.75 4.67 -33.44
N LYS A 122 -5.63 3.62 -34.25
CA LYS A 122 -4.50 3.41 -35.17
C LYS A 122 -4.71 4.09 -36.53
N GLY A 123 -5.86 4.73 -36.77
CA GLY A 123 -6.20 5.37 -38.04
C GLY A 123 -6.49 4.38 -39.18
N LEU A 124 -6.78 3.11 -38.88
CA LEU A 124 -7.03 2.06 -39.89
C LEU A 124 -8.50 1.99 -40.35
N VAL A 125 -9.42 2.74 -39.73
CA VAL A 125 -10.84 2.79 -40.11
C VAL A 125 -11.20 4.25 -40.34
N THR A 126 -11.60 4.57 -41.57
CA THR A 126 -12.27 5.80 -41.99
C THR A 126 -13.79 5.56 -42.00
N GLU A 127 -14.59 6.58 -41.73
CA GLU A 127 -16.04 6.55 -41.43
C GLU A 127 -16.97 5.81 -42.43
N GLU A 128 -16.45 5.30 -43.54
CA GLU A 128 -17.25 4.94 -44.72
C GLU A 128 -17.42 3.42 -44.95
N SER A 129 -16.87 2.54 -44.10
CA SER A 129 -16.78 1.10 -44.43
C SER A 129 -17.82 0.16 -43.79
N ASP A 130 -18.58 0.58 -42.77
CA ASP A 130 -19.36 -0.39 -41.95
C ASP A 130 -20.87 -0.07 -41.93
N GLY A 131 -21.41 0.42 -43.05
CA GLY A 131 -22.83 0.77 -43.22
C GLY A 131 -23.73 -0.34 -43.78
N GLU A 132 -23.26 -1.57 -43.96
CA GLU A 132 -24.08 -2.63 -44.57
C GLU A 132 -23.95 -3.98 -43.83
N ALA A 133 -24.82 -4.20 -42.83
CA ALA A 133 -25.20 -5.55 -42.39
C ALA A 133 -26.45 -5.56 -41.49
N GLU A 134 -27.52 -4.85 -41.84
CA GLU A 134 -28.86 -5.17 -41.32
C GLU A 134 -29.85 -5.36 -42.46
N GLY A 135 -29.77 -6.54 -43.09
CA GLY A 135 -30.86 -7.12 -43.87
C GLY A 135 -31.51 -8.23 -43.06
N HIS A 136 -32.50 -7.90 -42.24
CA HIS A 136 -33.42 -8.88 -41.66
C HIS A 136 -34.40 -9.35 -42.72
N GLY A 137 -34.50 -10.68 -42.87
CA GLY A 137 -35.36 -11.34 -43.84
C GLY A 137 -36.85 -11.20 -43.54
N GLY A 138 -37.62 -11.23 -44.63
CA GLY A 138 -39.03 -11.58 -44.69
C GLY A 138 -39.22 -12.59 -45.81
#